data_AF-A0A415G8Y3-F1
#
_entry.id   AF-A0A415G8Y3-F1
#
_cell.length_a   1.000
_cell.length_b   1.000
_cell.length_c   1.000
_cell.angle_alpha   90.00
_cell.angle_beta   90.00
_cell.angle_gamma   90.00
#
_symmetry.space_group_name_H-M   'P 1'
#
loop_
_entity.id
_entity.type
_entity.pdbx_description
1 polymer ?
#
loop_
_entity_poly.entity_id
_entity_poly.type
_entity_poly.pdbx_seq_one_letter_code
_entity_poly.pdbx_strand_id
1 'polypeptide(L)'
;MQKAENYIKEKEQEYAYFRLMLSNYMDLSAAKTALVQYELSEKTEASVEEFKQAVGEITGFGIEEQAVIERAEILYELLTEEDKLTVTEEYALLQQAEEAFSVWQAEFDNVQEVVYGTEQMGDVTITGAESYQEVKDAYDMLSEDAKKLLPDEIKERLSEAADTYQQLLAQQEKTEEVVKKIDDASIISDLSDEVAVKVARKAYDALENPYRVTNYETLLEEEKEILSLKKVQENQEFANTVITQINALKKVTLSDKEKVEAARRAYDGLTDAQKNLVDNLSVLEAAESQIESLQKQPLKPAQPQPAKKTETKKTSYKKIVLKKKSLKKTIYFNGKKQTYSLALFVNNKAVKAEKIKWKSSKRTIAAVSKNGKLTVKKAGKVTITASYKGKRYKYNLVIKKVQLKLKKKSITIKKGKAVQIKSVASPKRKIQYKSLDTKIASVTKKGKVVGKKKGKTKIRVSCNGLVRYCKVTVK
;
A
#
# COMPACT_ATOMS: atom_id res chain seq x y z
N MET A 1 -32.83 21.97 12.63
CA MET A 1 -31.81 22.95 13.02
C MET A 1 -32.07 23.48 14.42
N GLN A 2 -33.12 24.26 14.67
CA GLN A 2 -33.40 24.80 16.02
C GLN A 2 -33.40 23.76 17.16
N LYS A 3 -34.01 22.57 16.93
CA LYS A 3 -33.98 21.46 17.92
C LYS A 3 -32.58 20.87 18.13
N ALA A 4 -31.74 20.83 17.09
CA ALA A 4 -30.37 20.34 17.18
C ALA A 4 -29.47 21.40 17.85
N GLU A 5 -29.66 22.68 17.56
CA GLU A 5 -28.95 23.78 18.23
C GLU A 5 -29.31 23.85 19.71
N ASN A 6 -30.58 23.68 20.08
CA ASN A 6 -30.99 23.62 21.48
C ASN A 6 -30.42 22.39 22.19
N TYR A 7 -30.44 21.22 21.54
CA TYR A 7 -29.83 20.01 22.09
C TYR A 7 -28.32 20.14 22.28
N ILE A 8 -27.60 20.73 21.32
CA ILE A 8 -26.17 21.04 21.44
C ILE A 8 -25.93 21.99 22.61
N LYS A 9 -26.75 23.03 22.76
CA LYS A 9 -26.61 24.03 23.83
C LYS A 9 -26.93 23.48 25.22
N GLU A 10 -27.90 22.60 25.30
CA GLU A 10 -28.31 21.88 26.52
C GLU A 10 -27.22 20.85 26.91
N LYS A 11 -26.65 20.16 25.92
CA LYS A 11 -25.49 19.27 26.11
C LYS A 11 -24.23 20.05 26.51
N GLU A 12 -23.90 21.15 25.84
CA GLU A 12 -22.81 22.06 26.24
C GLU A 12 -22.99 22.57 27.68
N GLN A 13 -24.23 22.78 28.14
CA GLN A 13 -24.54 23.15 29.52
C GLN A 13 -24.36 22.00 30.52
N GLU A 14 -24.78 20.78 30.21
CA GLU A 14 -24.54 19.59 31.05
C GLU A 14 -23.04 19.27 31.19
N TYR A 15 -22.28 19.41 30.10
CA TYR A 15 -20.83 19.20 30.10
C TYR A 15 -20.06 20.32 30.79
N ALA A 16 -20.47 21.59 30.60
CA ALA A 16 -19.95 22.71 31.37
C ALA A 16 -20.25 22.49 32.86
N TYR A 17 -21.42 21.95 33.21
CA TYR A 17 -21.77 21.62 34.58
C TYR A 17 -20.87 20.52 35.16
N PHE A 18 -20.54 19.46 34.42
CA PHE A 18 -19.60 18.43 34.89
C PHE A 18 -18.17 18.98 35.11
N ARG A 19 -17.66 19.79 34.16
CA ARG A 19 -16.37 20.49 34.34
C ARG A 19 -16.38 21.47 35.49
N LEU A 20 -17.50 22.18 35.67
CA LEU A 20 -17.68 23.11 36.78
C LEU A 20 -17.80 22.35 38.10
N MET A 21 -18.43 21.17 38.14
CA MET A 21 -18.48 20.31 39.31
C MET A 21 -17.10 19.77 39.67
N LEU A 22 -16.33 19.28 38.70
CA LEU A 22 -14.95 18.82 38.92
C LEU A 22 -14.02 19.97 39.33
N SER A 23 -14.11 21.13 38.65
CA SER A 23 -13.38 22.35 39.02
C SER A 23 -13.76 22.78 40.42
N ASN A 24 -15.05 22.90 40.74
CA ASN A 24 -15.52 23.29 42.07
C ASN A 24 -15.08 22.30 43.15
N TYR A 25 -14.96 21.01 42.83
CA TYR A 25 -14.52 19.99 43.78
C TYR A 25 -13.00 20.04 44.00
N MET A 26 -12.21 20.30 42.96
CA MET A 26 -10.78 20.60 43.07
C MET A 26 -10.55 21.92 43.82
N ASP A 27 -11.33 22.96 43.51
CA ASP A 27 -11.29 24.28 44.14
C ASP A 27 -11.70 24.18 45.62
N LEU A 28 -12.70 23.34 45.94
CA LEU A 28 -13.11 23.05 47.31
C LEU A 28 -12.04 22.29 48.08
N SER A 29 -11.40 21.29 47.45
CA SER A 29 -10.29 20.56 48.07
C SER A 29 -9.10 21.49 48.33
N ALA A 30 -8.70 22.29 47.34
CA ALA A 30 -7.67 23.30 47.48
C ALA A 30 -7.99 24.33 48.58
N ALA A 31 -9.26 24.76 48.70
CA ALA A 31 -9.70 25.65 49.77
C ALA A 31 -9.62 24.99 51.15
N LYS A 32 -9.96 23.70 51.27
CA LYS A 32 -9.82 22.93 52.52
C LYS A 32 -8.35 22.76 52.90
N THR A 33 -7.48 22.42 51.95
CA THR A 33 -6.03 22.34 52.17
C THR A 33 -5.45 23.68 52.60
N ALA A 34 -5.85 24.79 51.97
CA ALA A 34 -5.41 26.12 52.36
C ALA A 34 -5.89 26.51 53.78
N LEU A 35 -7.10 26.08 54.17
CA LEU A 35 -7.62 26.27 55.51
C LEU A 35 -6.77 25.49 56.54
N VAL A 36 -6.42 24.23 56.26
CA VAL A 36 -5.54 23.42 57.11
C VAL A 36 -4.17 24.10 57.30
N GLN A 37 -3.56 24.58 56.21
CA GLN A 37 -2.30 25.30 56.27
C GLN A 37 -2.42 26.57 57.12
N TYR A 38 -3.52 27.32 56.99
CA TYR A 38 -3.78 28.51 57.81
C TYR A 38 -3.97 28.16 59.29
N GLU A 39 -4.81 27.19 59.61
CA GLU A 39 -5.11 26.74 60.98
C GLU A 39 -3.86 26.28 61.74
N LEU A 40 -2.92 25.65 61.04
CA LEU A 40 -1.67 25.15 61.62
C LEU A 40 -0.49 26.12 61.49
N SER A 41 -0.62 27.23 60.75
CA SER A 41 0.49 28.14 60.46
C SER A 41 1.08 28.84 61.69
N GLU A 42 0.27 29.05 62.74
CA GLU A 42 0.71 29.67 64.00
C GLU A 42 1.20 28.63 65.03
N LYS A 43 1.08 27.34 64.71
CA LYS A 43 1.43 26.24 65.62
C LYS A 43 2.93 25.95 65.55
N THR A 44 3.58 25.88 66.73
CA THR A 44 5.04 25.69 66.83
C THR A 44 5.46 24.27 67.16
N GLU A 45 4.56 23.46 67.72
CA GLU A 45 4.80 22.06 68.11
C GLU A 45 3.47 21.30 68.13
N ALA A 46 3.47 20.04 67.73
CA ALA A 46 2.30 19.14 67.74
C ALA A 46 2.50 17.99 68.72
N SER A 47 1.40 17.39 69.21
CA SER A 47 1.49 16.18 70.04
C SER A 47 1.41 14.89 69.23
N VAL A 48 1.96 13.80 69.79
CA VAL A 48 1.85 12.46 69.21
C VAL A 48 0.39 12.06 68.98
N GLU A 49 -0.50 12.34 69.93
CA GLU A 49 -1.94 12.02 69.79
C GLU A 49 -2.61 12.78 68.66
N GLU A 50 -2.27 14.05 68.44
CA GLU A 50 -2.82 14.86 67.34
C GLU A 50 -2.38 14.30 65.98
N PHE A 51 -1.11 13.92 65.84
CA PHE A 51 -0.61 13.27 64.64
C PHE A 51 -1.30 11.92 64.38
N LYS A 52 -1.38 11.05 65.40
CA LYS A 52 -2.05 9.75 65.25
C LYS A 52 -3.52 9.89 64.90
N GLN A 53 -4.20 10.89 65.46
CA GLN A 53 -5.59 11.19 65.11
C GLN A 53 -5.71 11.61 63.64
N ALA A 54 -4.84 12.51 63.15
CA ALA A 54 -4.87 12.96 61.76
C ALA A 54 -4.59 11.80 60.78
N VAL A 55 -3.65 10.90 61.09
CA VAL A 55 -3.42 9.69 60.28
C VAL A 55 -4.64 8.76 60.32
N GLY A 56 -5.31 8.62 61.46
CA GLY A 56 -6.52 7.80 61.60
C GLY A 56 -7.75 8.36 60.87
N GLU A 57 -7.76 9.65 60.52
CA GLU A 57 -8.80 10.28 59.72
C GLU A 57 -8.68 9.97 58.22
N ILE A 58 -7.51 9.47 57.77
CA ILE A 58 -7.28 9.04 56.39
C ILE A 58 -7.99 7.70 56.17
N THR A 59 -9.09 7.72 55.40
CA THR A 59 -9.95 6.53 55.21
C THR A 59 -10.13 6.12 53.75
N GLY A 60 -9.66 6.95 52.81
CA GLY A 60 -9.79 6.76 51.37
C GLY A 60 -8.50 7.03 50.61
N PHE A 61 -8.64 7.33 49.32
CA PHE A 61 -7.52 7.57 48.38
C PHE A 61 -7.86 8.60 47.29
N GLY A 62 -8.97 9.33 47.41
CA GLY A 62 -9.43 10.32 46.43
C GLY A 62 -9.16 11.76 46.84
N ILE A 63 -9.62 12.72 46.05
CA ILE A 63 -9.44 14.17 46.30
C ILE A 63 -9.96 14.69 47.65
N GLU A 64 -10.86 13.97 48.31
CA GLU A 64 -11.33 14.31 49.66
C GLU A 64 -10.24 14.13 50.73
N GLU A 65 -9.26 13.24 50.48
CA GLU A 65 -8.17 12.94 51.41
C GLU A 65 -7.05 13.98 51.37
N GLN A 66 -6.96 14.79 50.32
CA GLN A 66 -5.85 15.73 50.12
C GLN A 66 -5.65 16.66 51.33
N ALA A 67 -6.73 17.20 51.88
CA ALA A 67 -6.66 18.09 53.04
C ALA A 67 -6.29 17.33 54.34
N VAL A 68 -6.68 16.07 54.47
CA VAL A 68 -6.42 15.24 55.66
C VAL A 68 -4.97 14.74 55.66
N ILE A 69 -4.47 14.34 54.49
CA ILE A 69 -3.06 13.98 54.27
C ILE A 69 -2.16 15.18 54.57
N GLU A 70 -2.44 16.36 54.00
CA GLU A 70 -1.67 17.58 54.28
C GLU A 70 -1.68 17.93 55.78
N ARG A 71 -2.81 17.76 56.46
CA ARG A 71 -2.92 17.99 57.91
C ARG A 71 -1.98 17.06 58.68
N ALA A 72 -1.94 15.78 58.33
CA ALA A 72 -1.08 14.80 58.97
C ALA A 72 0.42 15.07 58.67
N GLU A 73 0.76 15.48 57.45
CA GLU A 73 2.12 15.89 57.07
C GLU A 73 2.61 17.08 57.91
N ILE A 74 1.83 18.16 57.97
CA ILE A 74 2.20 19.35 58.75
C ILE A 74 2.34 19.01 60.23
N LEU A 75 1.43 18.21 60.79
CA LEU A 75 1.51 17.79 62.20
C LEU A 75 2.74 16.92 62.47
N TYR A 76 3.13 16.05 61.54
CA TYR A 76 4.36 15.27 61.65
C TYR A 76 5.62 16.15 61.64
N GLU A 77 5.66 17.16 60.76
CA GLU A 77 6.78 18.11 60.70
C GLU A 77 6.95 18.90 62.01
N LEU A 78 5.83 19.20 62.68
CA LEU A 78 5.77 19.89 63.96
C LEU A 78 6.07 19.01 65.19
N LEU A 79 6.26 17.69 65.03
CA LEU A 79 6.69 16.81 66.12
C LEU A 79 8.18 17.03 66.45
N THR A 80 8.54 16.78 67.71
CA THR A 80 9.96 16.70 68.12
C THR A 80 10.65 15.49 67.49
N GLU A 81 11.98 15.54 67.39
CA GLU A 81 12.77 14.40 66.88
C GLU A 81 12.66 13.16 67.78
N GLU A 82 12.40 13.33 69.08
CA GLU A 82 12.16 12.21 70.00
C GLU A 82 10.78 11.58 69.75
N ASP A 83 9.75 12.40 69.54
CA ASP A 83 8.38 11.94 69.29
C ASP A 83 8.24 11.24 67.93
N LYS A 84 8.93 11.72 66.90
CA LYS A 84 8.97 11.08 65.56
C LYS A 84 9.43 9.62 65.62
N LEU A 85 10.30 9.25 66.56
CA LEU A 85 10.76 7.87 66.76
C LEU A 85 9.67 6.95 67.30
N THR A 86 8.62 7.50 67.92
CA THR A 86 7.53 6.74 68.55
C THR A 86 6.33 6.48 67.62
N VAL A 87 6.28 7.15 66.46
CA VAL A 87 5.13 7.13 65.53
C VAL A 87 5.48 6.56 64.15
N THR A 88 6.48 5.66 64.12
CA THR A 88 7.03 5.13 62.85
C THR A 88 6.03 4.30 62.04
N GLU A 89 5.07 3.64 62.70
CA GLU A 89 4.01 2.88 62.03
C GLU A 89 2.97 3.82 61.40
N GLU A 90 2.53 4.84 62.12
CA GLU A 90 1.58 5.84 61.61
C GLU A 90 2.18 6.69 60.49
N TYR A 91 3.46 7.04 60.61
CA TYR A 91 4.18 7.72 59.53
C TYR A 91 4.29 6.86 58.25
N ALA A 92 4.47 5.54 58.37
CA ALA A 92 4.46 4.65 57.21
C ALA A 92 3.07 4.59 56.55
N LEU A 93 1.99 4.65 57.32
CA LEU A 93 0.61 4.74 56.80
C LEU A 93 0.36 6.07 56.07
N LEU A 94 0.86 7.18 56.61
CA LEU A 94 0.81 8.48 55.94
C LEU A 94 1.53 8.44 54.59
N GLN A 95 2.77 7.93 54.55
CA GLN A 95 3.52 7.78 53.30
C GLN A 95 2.80 6.90 52.27
N GLN A 96 2.15 5.81 52.73
CA GLN A 96 1.35 4.97 51.85
C GLN A 96 0.14 5.71 51.29
N ALA A 97 -0.51 6.56 52.09
CA ALA A 97 -1.62 7.38 51.66
C ALA A 97 -1.19 8.46 50.65
N GLU A 98 -0.05 9.11 50.85
CA GLU A 98 0.57 10.06 49.90
C GLU A 98 0.85 9.40 48.55
N GLU A 99 1.47 8.21 48.57
CA GLU A 99 1.75 7.44 47.35
C GLU A 99 0.44 7.04 46.63
N ALA A 100 -0.56 6.57 47.38
CA ALA A 100 -1.86 6.21 46.82
C ALA A 100 -2.59 7.41 46.20
N PHE A 101 -2.56 8.57 46.87
CA PHE A 101 -3.15 9.80 46.39
C PHE A 101 -2.45 10.31 45.13
N SER A 102 -1.11 10.25 45.08
CA SER A 102 -0.31 10.61 43.91
C SER A 102 -0.66 9.75 42.69
N VAL A 103 -0.84 8.44 42.88
CA VAL A 103 -1.30 7.52 41.83
C VAL A 103 -2.71 7.86 41.37
N TRP A 104 -3.63 8.11 42.30
CA TRP A 104 -5.01 8.50 42.00
C TRP A 104 -5.07 9.81 41.21
N GLN A 105 -4.27 10.81 41.59
CA GLN A 105 -4.20 12.10 40.90
C GLN A 105 -3.68 11.95 39.47
N ALA A 106 -2.61 11.18 39.26
CA ALA A 106 -2.10 10.90 37.92
C ALA A 106 -3.15 10.18 37.05
N GLU A 107 -3.92 9.28 37.65
CA GLU A 107 -5.00 8.57 36.98
C GLU A 107 -6.19 9.49 36.64
N PHE A 108 -6.53 10.41 37.53
CA PHE A 108 -7.54 11.44 37.31
C PHE A 108 -7.14 12.39 36.17
N ASP A 109 -5.87 12.81 36.10
CA ASP A 109 -5.35 13.64 35.01
C ASP A 109 -5.47 12.94 33.65
N ASN A 110 -5.17 11.63 33.59
CA ASN A 110 -5.36 10.84 32.38
C ASN A 110 -6.84 10.75 31.96
N VAL A 111 -7.76 10.65 32.93
CA VAL A 111 -9.21 10.71 32.65
C VAL A 111 -9.59 12.05 32.02
N GLN A 112 -9.05 13.16 32.53
CA GLN A 112 -9.29 14.49 31.95
C GLN A 112 -8.72 14.62 30.53
N GLU A 113 -7.55 14.03 30.26
CA GLU A 113 -6.96 14.01 28.92
C GLU A 113 -7.87 13.29 27.92
N VAL A 114 -8.44 12.14 28.32
CA VAL A 114 -9.40 11.39 27.48
C VAL A 114 -10.67 12.19 27.24
N VAL A 115 -11.24 12.84 28.25
CA VAL A 115 -12.43 13.68 28.11
C VAL A 115 -12.14 14.83 27.14
N TYR A 116 -11.08 15.59 27.38
CA TYR A 116 -10.70 16.72 26.54
C TYR A 116 -10.40 16.28 25.09
N GLY A 117 -9.61 15.22 24.92
CA GLY A 117 -9.30 14.68 23.60
C GLY A 117 -10.55 14.23 22.84
N THR A 118 -11.47 13.52 23.51
CA THR A 118 -12.74 13.08 22.92
C THR A 118 -13.59 14.27 22.47
N GLU A 119 -13.58 15.37 23.21
CA GLU A 119 -14.31 16.57 22.81
C GLU A 119 -13.71 17.21 21.55
N GLN A 120 -12.38 17.34 21.52
CA GLN A 120 -11.65 18.04 20.46
C GLN A 120 -11.45 17.22 19.19
N MET A 121 -11.63 15.90 19.23
CA MET A 121 -11.30 15.03 18.08
C MET A 121 -12.15 15.29 16.82
N GLY A 122 -13.26 16.02 16.94
CA GLY A 122 -14.21 16.28 15.86
C GLY A 122 -14.88 14.99 15.35
N ASP A 123 -15.35 15.02 14.10
CA ASP A 123 -15.94 13.84 13.44
C ASP A 123 -14.84 12.87 12.99
N VAL A 124 -15.08 11.57 13.19
CA VAL A 124 -14.17 10.52 12.73
C VAL A 124 -14.23 10.41 11.22
N THR A 125 -13.14 10.81 10.57
CA THR A 125 -12.95 10.67 9.11
C THR A 125 -11.68 9.88 8.82
N ILE A 126 -11.51 9.39 7.59
CA ILE A 126 -10.27 8.66 7.23
C ILE A 126 -9.01 9.52 7.35
N THR A 127 -9.13 10.85 7.22
CA THR A 127 -8.04 11.80 7.46
C THR A 127 -7.94 12.22 8.94
N GLY A 128 -9.02 12.12 9.71
CA GLY A 128 -9.07 12.35 11.16
C GLY A 128 -8.81 11.08 11.98
N ALA A 129 -8.29 10.02 11.36
CA ALA A 129 -7.94 8.79 12.06
C ALA A 129 -6.85 9.01 13.13
N GLU A 130 -6.00 10.03 12.95
CA GLU A 130 -4.93 10.36 13.91
C GLU A 130 -5.52 10.91 15.23
N SER A 131 -6.50 11.82 15.18
CA SER A 131 -7.11 12.38 16.39
C SER A 131 -7.91 11.33 17.18
N TYR A 132 -8.71 10.51 16.49
CA TYR A 132 -9.41 9.40 17.16
C TYR A 132 -8.43 8.38 17.76
N GLN A 133 -7.35 8.05 17.05
CA GLN A 133 -6.38 7.07 17.55
C GLN A 133 -5.64 7.58 18.79
N GLU A 134 -5.28 8.87 18.84
CA GLU A 134 -4.67 9.49 20.03
C GLU A 134 -5.59 9.38 21.26
N VAL A 135 -6.89 9.70 21.10
CA VAL A 135 -7.88 9.58 22.17
C VAL A 135 -8.08 8.12 22.58
N LYS A 136 -8.14 7.20 21.61
CA LYS A 136 -8.28 5.78 21.87
C LYS A 136 -7.08 5.23 22.65
N ASP A 137 -5.87 5.64 22.28
CA ASP A 137 -4.64 5.20 22.97
C ASP A 137 -4.63 5.72 24.42
N ALA A 138 -5.06 6.97 24.66
CA ALA A 138 -5.23 7.51 26.02
C ALA A 138 -6.31 6.74 26.81
N TYR A 139 -7.45 6.42 26.20
CA TYR A 139 -8.52 5.62 26.83
C TYR A 139 -8.05 4.20 27.18
N ASP A 140 -7.27 3.57 26.31
CA ASP A 140 -6.72 2.22 26.55
C ASP A 140 -5.67 2.20 27.67
N MET A 141 -5.05 3.35 27.99
CA MET A 141 -4.09 3.51 29.09
C MET A 141 -4.76 3.71 30.45
N LEU A 142 -6.06 4.01 30.50
CA LEU A 142 -6.81 4.11 31.76
C LEU A 142 -6.99 2.74 32.41
N SER A 143 -6.95 2.68 33.75
CA SER A 143 -7.40 1.48 34.48
C SER A 143 -8.91 1.29 34.36
N GLU A 144 -9.39 0.12 34.79
CA GLU A 144 -10.82 -0.16 34.83
C GLU A 144 -11.59 0.72 35.82
N ASP A 145 -10.94 1.18 36.90
CA ASP A 145 -11.57 2.10 37.84
C ASP A 145 -11.60 3.53 37.29
N ALA A 146 -10.54 3.96 36.61
CA ALA A 146 -10.48 5.24 35.90
C ALA A 146 -11.52 5.34 34.78
N LYS A 147 -11.74 4.26 34.02
CA LYS A 147 -12.78 4.21 32.98
C LYS A 147 -14.19 4.41 33.53
N LYS A 148 -14.45 4.00 34.78
CA LYS A 148 -15.77 4.23 35.43
C LYS A 148 -16.03 5.70 35.69
N LEU A 149 -14.97 6.49 35.94
CA LEU A 149 -15.04 7.93 36.19
C LEU A 149 -15.36 8.75 34.93
N LEU A 150 -15.24 8.16 33.73
CA LEU A 150 -15.61 8.84 32.50
C LEU A 150 -17.12 9.11 32.47
N PRO A 151 -17.56 10.30 32.01
CA PRO A 151 -18.97 10.58 31.75
C PRO A 151 -19.57 9.59 30.75
N ASP A 152 -20.83 9.22 30.94
CA ASP A 152 -21.49 8.22 30.08
C ASP A 152 -21.57 8.68 28.62
N GLU A 153 -21.71 9.97 28.39
CA GLU A 153 -21.75 10.53 27.03
C GLU A 153 -20.38 10.53 26.34
N ILE A 154 -19.28 10.61 27.12
CA ILE A 154 -17.92 10.41 26.59
C ILE A 154 -17.72 8.94 26.21
N LYS A 155 -18.19 8.01 27.05
CA LYS A 155 -18.16 6.56 26.74
C LYS A 155 -18.98 6.26 25.48
N GLU A 156 -20.17 6.83 25.35
CA GLU A 156 -21.04 6.69 24.17
C GLU A 156 -20.35 7.23 22.92
N ARG A 157 -19.82 8.47 22.96
CA ARG A 157 -19.12 9.07 21.83
C ARG A 157 -17.88 8.28 21.41
N LEU A 158 -17.12 7.74 22.35
CA LEU A 158 -15.98 6.85 22.05
C LEU A 158 -16.43 5.55 21.37
N SER A 159 -17.56 4.98 21.79
CA SER A 159 -18.15 3.80 21.16
C SER A 159 -18.60 4.08 19.73
N GLU A 160 -19.35 5.17 19.49
CA GLU A 160 -19.80 5.57 18.16
C GLU A 160 -18.63 5.88 17.22
N ALA A 161 -17.60 6.56 17.75
CA ALA A 161 -16.36 6.85 17.05
C ALA A 161 -15.62 5.56 16.64
N ALA A 162 -15.59 4.57 17.52
CA ALA A 162 -15.00 3.26 17.24
C ALA A 162 -15.73 2.54 16.10
N ASP A 163 -17.06 2.49 16.15
CA ASP A 163 -17.88 1.86 15.12
C ASP A 163 -17.69 2.56 13.76
N THR A 164 -17.74 3.89 13.75
CA THR A 164 -17.50 4.70 12.55
C THR A 164 -16.12 4.43 11.97
N TYR A 165 -15.09 4.37 12.81
CA TYR A 165 -13.72 4.06 12.39
C TYR A 165 -13.62 2.67 11.75
N GLN A 166 -14.25 1.65 12.34
CA GLN A 166 -14.27 0.30 11.76
C GLN A 166 -14.99 0.25 10.41
N GLN A 167 -16.12 0.97 10.27
CA GLN A 167 -16.82 1.07 8.98
C GLN A 167 -15.94 1.73 7.91
N LEU A 168 -15.20 2.78 8.26
CA LEU A 168 -14.28 3.45 7.35
C LEU A 168 -13.12 2.56 6.92
N LEU A 169 -12.55 1.76 7.83
CA LEU A 169 -11.52 0.77 7.50
C LEU A 169 -12.06 -0.31 6.55
N ALA A 170 -13.27 -0.83 6.80
CA ALA A 170 -13.91 -1.79 5.91
C ALA A 170 -14.19 -1.20 4.52
N GLN A 171 -14.61 0.07 4.44
CA GLN A 171 -14.82 0.76 3.17
C GLN A 171 -13.50 0.97 2.40
N GLN A 172 -12.41 1.27 3.12
CA GLN A 172 -11.08 1.37 2.53
C GLN A 172 -10.62 0.01 1.97
N GLU A 173 -10.78 -1.08 2.71
CA GLU A 173 -10.42 -2.42 2.26
C GLU A 173 -11.18 -2.82 0.99
N LYS A 174 -12.49 -2.59 0.93
CA LYS A 174 -13.29 -2.80 -0.29
C LYS A 174 -12.77 -2.00 -1.47
N THR A 175 -12.41 -0.73 -1.24
CA THR A 175 -11.82 0.13 -2.27
C THR A 175 -10.48 -0.43 -2.79
N GLU A 176 -9.62 -0.88 -1.89
CA GLU A 176 -8.33 -1.50 -2.23
C GLU A 176 -8.50 -2.82 -2.99
N GLU A 177 -9.51 -3.62 -2.63
CA GLU A 177 -9.87 -4.84 -3.36
C GLU A 177 -10.31 -4.53 -4.79
N VAL A 178 -11.15 -3.51 -4.99
CA VAL A 178 -11.57 -3.06 -6.33
C VAL A 178 -10.38 -2.58 -7.15
N VAL A 179 -9.49 -1.76 -6.56
CA VAL A 179 -8.25 -1.32 -7.23
C VAL A 179 -7.44 -2.53 -7.68
N LYS A 180 -7.29 -3.55 -6.82
CA LYS A 180 -6.59 -4.78 -7.17
C LYS A 180 -7.29 -5.57 -8.28
N LYS A 181 -8.63 -5.69 -8.26
CA LYS A 181 -9.39 -6.35 -9.33
C LYS A 181 -9.22 -5.64 -10.67
N ILE A 182 -9.23 -4.31 -10.69
CA ILE A 182 -8.97 -3.52 -11.91
C ILE A 182 -7.53 -3.73 -12.39
N ASP A 183 -6.56 -3.75 -11.47
CA ASP A 183 -5.16 -4.01 -11.80
C ASP A 183 -4.96 -5.40 -12.41
N ASP A 184 -5.62 -6.42 -11.84
CA ASP A 184 -5.60 -7.79 -12.34
C ASP A 184 -6.34 -7.90 -13.69
N ALA A 185 -7.46 -7.17 -13.85
CA ALA A 185 -8.17 -7.03 -15.11
C ALA A 185 -7.36 -6.33 -16.21
N SER A 186 -6.37 -5.49 -15.86
CA SER A 186 -5.46 -4.88 -16.84
C SER A 186 -4.31 -5.81 -17.29
N ILE A 187 -4.16 -6.98 -16.65
CA ILE A 187 -3.12 -7.96 -17.00
C ILE A 187 -3.56 -8.87 -18.14
N ILE A 188 -4.72 -8.64 -18.76
CA ILE A 188 -5.48 -9.60 -19.57
C ILE A 188 -5.14 -9.60 -21.08
N SER A 189 -5.24 -10.77 -21.72
CA SER A 189 -4.61 -11.13 -23.01
C SER A 189 -5.54 -11.05 -24.20
N ASP A 190 -6.80 -11.43 -24.02
CA ASP A 190 -7.74 -11.70 -25.11
C ASP A 190 -9.18 -11.62 -24.59
N LEU A 191 -10.14 -12.08 -25.40
CA LEU A 191 -11.57 -12.00 -25.10
C LEU A 191 -12.03 -12.93 -23.97
N SER A 192 -11.28 -13.99 -23.62
CA SER A 192 -11.65 -14.88 -22.50
C SER A 192 -11.72 -14.16 -21.15
N ASP A 193 -11.09 -12.98 -21.11
CA ASP A 193 -10.92 -12.17 -19.93
C ASP A 193 -12.03 -11.10 -19.75
N GLU A 194 -13.01 -11.04 -20.66
CA GLU A 194 -14.17 -10.14 -20.56
C GLU A 194 -14.88 -10.28 -19.21
N VAL A 195 -14.98 -11.51 -18.70
CA VAL A 195 -15.61 -11.81 -17.42
C VAL A 195 -14.91 -11.07 -16.27
N ALA A 196 -13.58 -11.02 -16.27
CA ALA A 196 -12.83 -10.35 -15.21
C ALA A 196 -13.00 -8.83 -15.24
N VAL A 197 -13.06 -8.22 -16.43
CA VAL A 197 -13.34 -6.78 -16.58
C VAL A 197 -14.76 -6.46 -16.10
N LYS A 198 -15.75 -7.31 -16.43
CA LYS A 198 -17.12 -7.18 -15.92
C LYS A 198 -17.22 -7.35 -14.40
N VAL A 199 -16.47 -8.29 -13.81
CA VAL A 199 -16.38 -8.45 -12.35
C VAL A 199 -15.77 -7.22 -11.69
N ALA A 200 -14.70 -6.66 -12.27
CA ALA A 200 -14.08 -5.43 -11.77
C ALA A 200 -15.04 -4.24 -11.87
N ARG A 201 -15.81 -4.12 -12.97
CA ARG A 201 -16.87 -3.11 -13.14
C ARG A 201 -17.96 -3.25 -12.08
N LYS A 202 -18.53 -4.44 -11.92
CA LYS A 202 -19.56 -4.69 -10.91
C LYS A 202 -19.07 -4.37 -9.50
N ALA A 203 -17.82 -4.72 -9.17
CA ALA A 203 -17.24 -4.42 -7.88
C ALA A 203 -17.01 -2.91 -7.68
N TYR A 204 -16.62 -2.17 -8.73
CA TYR A 204 -16.52 -0.72 -8.72
C TYR A 204 -17.88 -0.03 -8.52
N ASP A 205 -18.91 -0.47 -9.25
CA ASP A 205 -20.25 0.12 -9.20
C ASP A 205 -20.94 -0.13 -7.85
N ALA A 206 -20.50 -1.13 -7.08
CA ALA A 206 -20.99 -1.45 -5.74
C ALA A 206 -20.31 -0.63 -4.63
N LEU A 207 -19.32 0.21 -4.94
CA LEU A 207 -18.68 1.07 -3.94
C LEU A 207 -19.57 2.26 -3.61
N GLU A 208 -19.69 2.55 -2.33
CA GLU A 208 -20.34 3.75 -1.82
C GLU A 208 -19.56 5.03 -2.19
N ASN A 209 -18.22 4.96 -2.14
CA ASN A 209 -17.31 6.07 -2.46
C ASN A 209 -16.38 5.73 -3.65
N PRO A 210 -16.91 5.61 -4.88
CA PRO A 210 -16.17 5.09 -6.04
C PRO A 210 -15.04 6.01 -6.53
N TYR A 211 -15.10 7.31 -6.20
CA TYR A 211 -14.06 8.30 -6.55
C TYR A 211 -12.70 8.03 -5.88
N ARG A 212 -12.65 7.18 -4.86
CA ARG A 212 -11.39 6.80 -4.18
C ARG A 212 -10.59 5.74 -4.95
N VAL A 213 -11.17 5.12 -5.98
CA VAL A 213 -10.49 4.15 -6.85
C VAL A 213 -9.58 4.86 -7.84
N THR A 214 -8.28 4.76 -7.61
CA THR A 214 -7.26 5.52 -8.36
C THR A 214 -6.99 5.06 -9.79
N ASN A 215 -7.44 3.86 -10.19
CA ASN A 215 -7.16 3.25 -11.49
C ASN A 215 -8.41 3.08 -12.38
N TYR A 216 -9.48 3.82 -12.10
CA TYR A 216 -10.73 3.79 -12.86
C TYR A 216 -10.56 3.99 -14.38
N GLU A 217 -9.68 4.92 -14.81
CA GLU A 217 -9.38 5.13 -16.23
C GLU A 217 -8.91 3.85 -16.93
N THR A 218 -8.20 2.98 -16.19
CA THR A 218 -7.71 1.71 -16.71
C THR A 218 -8.86 0.77 -17.02
N LEU A 219 -9.87 0.72 -16.15
CA LEU A 219 -11.08 -0.09 -16.34
C LEU A 219 -11.81 0.33 -17.63
N LEU A 220 -12.02 1.64 -17.81
CA LEU A 220 -12.64 2.19 -19.03
C LEU A 220 -11.85 1.86 -20.30
N GLU A 221 -10.51 1.93 -20.25
CA GLU A 221 -9.68 1.57 -21.38
C GLU A 221 -9.79 0.07 -21.74
N GLU A 222 -9.84 -0.82 -20.75
CA GLU A 222 -10.00 -2.26 -21.02
C GLU A 222 -11.38 -2.59 -21.60
N GLU A 223 -12.45 -1.93 -21.14
CA GLU A 223 -13.80 -2.11 -21.69
C GLU A 223 -13.90 -1.69 -23.16
N LYS A 224 -13.32 -0.54 -23.51
CA LYS A 224 -13.23 -0.09 -24.91
C LYS A 224 -12.40 -1.05 -25.76
N GLU A 225 -11.32 -1.59 -25.21
CA GLU A 225 -10.48 -2.53 -25.92
C GLU A 225 -11.21 -3.88 -26.13
N ILE A 226 -11.98 -4.39 -25.16
CA ILE A 226 -12.83 -5.59 -25.34
C ILE A 226 -13.80 -5.38 -26.50
N LEU A 227 -14.47 -4.23 -26.57
CA LEU A 227 -15.37 -3.91 -27.66
C LEU A 227 -14.65 -3.96 -29.02
N SER A 228 -13.44 -3.39 -29.09
CA SER A 228 -12.61 -3.43 -30.30
C SER A 228 -12.19 -4.85 -30.69
N LEU A 229 -11.87 -5.70 -29.71
CA LEU A 229 -11.48 -7.10 -29.93
C LEU A 229 -12.67 -7.92 -30.44
N LYS A 230 -13.88 -7.70 -29.92
CA LYS A 230 -15.09 -8.35 -30.42
C LYS A 230 -15.30 -8.06 -31.90
N LYS A 231 -15.17 -6.79 -32.30
CA LYS A 231 -15.29 -6.37 -33.69
C LYS A 231 -14.22 -7.01 -34.59
N VAL A 232 -12.99 -7.16 -34.10
CA VAL A 232 -11.92 -7.84 -34.84
C VAL A 232 -12.21 -9.34 -34.98
N GLN A 233 -12.69 -10.00 -33.92
CA GLN A 233 -13.06 -11.42 -33.97
C GLN A 233 -14.19 -11.66 -34.97
N GLU A 234 -15.25 -10.85 -34.92
CA GLU A 234 -16.38 -10.91 -35.84
C GLU A 234 -15.92 -10.75 -37.30
N ASN A 235 -15.08 -9.75 -37.59
CA ASN A 235 -14.50 -9.57 -38.93
C ASN A 235 -13.64 -10.77 -39.37
N GLN A 236 -12.93 -11.41 -38.45
CA GLN A 236 -12.13 -12.59 -38.74
C GLN A 236 -13.02 -13.81 -39.05
N GLU A 237 -14.15 -13.97 -38.36
CA GLU A 237 -15.13 -15.04 -38.63
C GLU A 237 -15.74 -14.90 -40.03
N PHE A 238 -16.12 -13.68 -40.43
CA PHE A 238 -16.57 -13.41 -41.81
C PHE A 238 -15.50 -13.74 -42.86
N ALA A 239 -14.26 -13.27 -42.64
CA ALA A 239 -13.16 -13.56 -43.56
C ALA A 239 -12.84 -15.07 -43.64
N ASN A 240 -12.88 -15.80 -42.51
CA ASN A 240 -12.61 -17.24 -42.45
C ASN A 240 -13.61 -18.05 -43.27
N THR A 241 -14.90 -17.66 -43.27
CA THR A 241 -15.92 -18.29 -44.12
C THR A 241 -15.52 -18.23 -45.59
N VAL A 242 -15.11 -17.05 -46.07
CA VAL A 242 -14.65 -16.84 -47.45
C VAL A 242 -13.34 -17.59 -47.72
N ILE A 243 -12.36 -17.53 -46.81
CA ILE A 243 -11.10 -18.27 -46.91
C ILE A 243 -11.35 -19.77 -47.07
N THR A 244 -12.29 -20.35 -46.30
CA THR A 244 -12.66 -21.77 -46.40
C THR A 244 -13.28 -22.11 -47.75
N GLN A 245 -14.18 -21.25 -48.27
CA GLN A 245 -14.75 -21.43 -49.61
C GLN A 245 -13.66 -21.41 -50.69
N ILE A 246 -12.75 -20.44 -50.63
CA ILE A 246 -11.62 -20.34 -51.57
C ILE A 246 -10.69 -21.54 -51.45
N ASN A 247 -10.39 -22.01 -50.23
CA ASN A 247 -9.51 -23.17 -50.01
C ASN A 247 -10.10 -24.51 -50.49
N ALA A 248 -11.42 -24.58 -50.69
CA ALA A 248 -12.05 -25.75 -51.29
C ALA A 248 -11.77 -25.84 -52.81
N LEU A 249 -11.31 -24.76 -53.45
CA LEU A 249 -10.99 -24.67 -54.87
C LEU A 249 -9.58 -25.25 -55.18
N LYS A 250 -9.33 -26.53 -54.85
CA LYS A 250 -7.99 -27.15 -55.05
C LYS A 250 -7.72 -27.65 -56.47
N LYS A 251 -8.77 -27.91 -57.27
CA LYS A 251 -8.70 -28.20 -58.71
C LYS A 251 -10.09 -28.03 -59.31
N VAL A 252 -10.24 -27.11 -60.26
CA VAL A 252 -11.55 -26.63 -60.70
C VAL A 252 -11.91 -27.21 -62.06
N THR A 253 -13.09 -27.83 -62.17
CA THR A 253 -13.67 -28.26 -63.44
C THR A 253 -14.84 -27.33 -63.84
N LEU A 254 -15.40 -27.49 -65.04
CA LEU A 254 -16.56 -26.72 -65.49
C LEU A 254 -17.78 -26.85 -64.55
N SER A 255 -17.93 -27.98 -63.85
CA SER A 255 -19.02 -28.19 -62.88
C SER A 255 -18.84 -27.40 -61.58
N ASP A 256 -17.66 -26.82 -61.33
CA ASP A 256 -17.40 -26.00 -60.15
C ASP A 256 -17.61 -24.49 -60.39
N LYS A 257 -18.10 -24.10 -61.58
CA LYS A 257 -18.40 -22.70 -61.96
C LYS A 257 -19.21 -21.97 -60.91
N GLU A 258 -20.31 -22.56 -60.48
CA GLU A 258 -21.19 -21.94 -59.49
C GLU A 258 -20.48 -21.76 -58.14
N LYS A 259 -19.55 -22.65 -57.76
CA LYS A 259 -18.79 -22.56 -56.52
C LYS A 259 -17.75 -21.43 -56.57
N VAL A 260 -17.09 -21.25 -57.72
CA VAL A 260 -16.15 -20.14 -57.93
C VAL A 260 -16.87 -18.80 -57.93
N GLU A 261 -18.01 -18.69 -58.64
CA GLU A 261 -18.84 -17.48 -58.64
C GLU A 261 -19.44 -17.19 -57.25
N ALA A 262 -19.79 -18.22 -56.48
CA ALA A 262 -20.23 -18.07 -55.10
C ALA A 262 -19.11 -17.55 -54.20
N ALA A 263 -17.89 -18.09 -54.34
CA ALA A 263 -16.73 -17.61 -53.58
C ALA A 263 -16.36 -16.16 -53.90
N ARG A 264 -16.46 -15.73 -55.17
CA ARG A 264 -16.28 -14.33 -55.58
C ARG A 264 -17.35 -13.41 -55.01
N ARG A 265 -18.63 -13.78 -55.13
CA ARG A 265 -19.73 -13.02 -54.52
C ARG A 265 -19.57 -12.88 -53.00
N ALA A 266 -19.15 -13.96 -52.33
CA ALA A 266 -18.87 -13.93 -50.90
C ALA A 266 -17.69 -13.02 -50.55
N TYR A 267 -16.62 -13.00 -51.35
CA TYR A 267 -15.48 -12.09 -51.18
C TYR A 267 -15.88 -10.62 -51.43
N ASP A 268 -16.61 -10.34 -52.49
CA ASP A 268 -16.98 -8.97 -52.88
C ASP A 268 -17.92 -8.32 -51.85
N GLY A 269 -18.77 -9.14 -51.21
CA GLY A 269 -19.65 -8.74 -50.11
C GLY A 269 -18.94 -8.44 -48.79
N LEU A 270 -17.63 -8.71 -48.65
CA LEU A 270 -16.87 -8.34 -47.46
C LEU A 270 -16.56 -6.83 -47.43
N THR A 271 -16.48 -6.27 -46.22
CA THR A 271 -15.96 -4.91 -46.00
C THR A 271 -14.44 -4.84 -46.23
N ASP A 272 -13.89 -3.65 -46.46
CA ASP A 272 -12.44 -3.47 -46.67
C ASP A 272 -11.59 -4.02 -45.50
N ALA A 273 -12.08 -3.87 -44.27
CA ALA A 273 -11.42 -4.41 -43.09
C ALA A 273 -11.39 -5.96 -43.09
N GLN A 274 -12.44 -6.61 -43.59
CA GLN A 274 -12.55 -8.06 -43.71
C GLN A 274 -11.76 -8.60 -44.92
N LYS A 275 -11.81 -7.91 -46.07
CA LYS A 275 -11.04 -8.26 -47.28
C LYS A 275 -9.54 -8.30 -47.00
N ASN A 276 -9.02 -7.37 -46.20
CA ASN A 276 -7.62 -7.34 -45.77
C ASN A 276 -7.20 -8.54 -44.90
N LEU A 277 -8.14 -9.33 -44.38
CA LEU A 277 -7.88 -10.57 -43.63
C LEU A 277 -7.89 -11.82 -44.50
N VAL A 278 -8.38 -11.75 -45.74
CA VAL A 278 -8.39 -12.85 -46.71
C VAL A 278 -7.04 -12.91 -47.44
N ASP A 279 -6.21 -13.88 -47.11
CA ASP A 279 -4.83 -13.98 -47.60
C ASP A 279 -4.65 -14.90 -48.82
N ASN A 280 -5.71 -15.61 -49.24
CA ASN A 280 -5.70 -16.57 -50.33
C ASN A 280 -6.46 -16.10 -51.58
N LEU A 281 -6.68 -14.79 -51.75
CA LEU A 281 -7.38 -14.22 -52.91
C LEU A 281 -6.81 -14.70 -54.25
N SER A 282 -5.49 -14.86 -54.36
CA SER A 282 -4.84 -15.35 -55.57
C SER A 282 -5.28 -16.74 -56.00
N VAL A 283 -5.75 -17.58 -55.07
CA VAL A 283 -6.31 -18.91 -55.37
C VAL A 283 -7.67 -18.77 -56.08
N LEU A 284 -8.48 -17.80 -55.66
CA LEU A 284 -9.76 -17.51 -56.30
C LEU A 284 -9.55 -16.96 -57.72
N GLU A 285 -8.64 -16.01 -57.90
CA GLU A 285 -8.32 -15.44 -59.22
C GLU A 285 -7.79 -16.50 -60.19
N ALA A 286 -6.97 -17.45 -59.71
CA ALA A 286 -6.50 -18.58 -60.50
C ALA A 286 -7.64 -19.54 -60.89
N ALA A 287 -8.56 -19.82 -59.96
CA ALA A 287 -9.74 -20.64 -60.22
C ALA A 287 -10.66 -20.05 -61.29
N GLU A 288 -10.91 -18.73 -61.23
CA GLU A 288 -11.72 -18.01 -62.23
C GLU A 288 -11.09 -18.07 -63.61
N SER A 289 -9.79 -17.79 -63.71
CA SER A 289 -9.04 -17.85 -64.96
C SER A 289 -9.10 -19.26 -65.59
N GLN A 290 -9.04 -20.30 -64.75
CA GLN A 290 -9.11 -21.68 -65.22
C GLN A 290 -10.51 -22.03 -65.77
N ILE A 291 -11.59 -21.59 -65.13
CA ILE A 291 -12.96 -21.79 -65.64
C ILE A 291 -13.18 -21.07 -66.97
N GLU A 292 -12.69 -19.84 -67.09
CA GLU A 292 -12.80 -19.08 -68.34
C GLU A 292 -12.09 -19.80 -69.50
N SER A 293 -10.90 -20.38 -69.23
CA SER A 293 -10.18 -21.17 -70.23
C SER A 293 -10.90 -22.47 -70.62
N LEU A 294 -11.52 -23.16 -69.66
CA LEU A 294 -12.27 -24.40 -69.90
C LEU A 294 -13.58 -24.16 -70.68
N GLN A 295 -14.21 -22.98 -70.53
CA GLN A 295 -15.43 -22.62 -71.29
C GLN A 295 -15.15 -22.34 -72.77
N LYS A 296 -13.93 -21.92 -73.11
CA LYS A 296 -13.52 -21.58 -74.48
C LYS A 296 -13.03 -22.79 -75.30
N GLN A 297 -13.03 -24.01 -74.75
CA GLN A 297 -12.56 -25.23 -75.43
C GLN A 297 -13.69 -26.08 -76.08
N PRO A 298 -13.52 -26.64 -77.31
CA PRO A 298 -14.40 -27.65 -77.89
C PRO A 298 -14.20 -29.07 -77.28
N LEU A 299 -15.22 -29.94 -77.29
CA LEU A 299 -15.32 -31.24 -76.56
C LEU A 299 -14.52 -32.46 -77.14
N LYS A 300 -13.74 -33.15 -76.24
CA LYS A 300 -13.31 -34.60 -76.11
C LYS A 300 -12.10 -35.21 -76.88
N PRO A 301 -11.44 -36.33 -76.41
CA PRO A 301 -11.34 -37.00 -75.08
C PRO A 301 -9.88 -37.28 -74.53
N ALA A 302 -9.77 -37.86 -73.30
CA ALA A 302 -8.60 -38.16 -72.42
C ALA A 302 -7.37 -38.89 -73.05
N GLN A 303 -6.10 -38.92 -72.58
CA GLN A 303 -5.34 -38.98 -71.29
C GLN A 303 -3.80 -38.84 -71.65
N PRO A 304 -2.73 -38.88 -70.79
CA PRO A 304 -2.52 -38.76 -69.34
C PRO A 304 -1.44 -37.68 -68.92
N GLN A 305 -1.15 -37.58 -67.61
CA GLN A 305 -0.27 -36.63 -66.89
C GLN A 305 1.19 -36.51 -67.40
N PRO A 306 1.94 -35.47 -66.96
CA PRO A 306 2.92 -35.74 -65.92
C PRO A 306 2.93 -34.73 -64.76
N ALA A 307 3.14 -35.28 -63.57
CA ALA A 307 3.41 -34.59 -62.34
C ALA A 307 4.71 -33.76 -62.44
N LYS A 308 4.69 -32.52 -61.90
CA LYS A 308 5.91 -31.92 -61.35
C LYS A 308 5.60 -31.19 -60.05
N LYS A 309 6.36 -31.64 -59.06
CA LYS A 309 6.40 -31.27 -57.65
C LYS A 309 6.51 -29.76 -57.48
N THR A 310 5.76 -29.21 -56.53
CA THR A 310 6.20 -28.02 -55.81
C THR A 310 5.84 -28.16 -54.34
N GLU A 311 6.83 -27.85 -53.53
CA GLU A 311 7.04 -28.28 -52.16
C GLU A 311 5.91 -27.87 -51.20
N THR A 312 5.37 -28.85 -50.50
CA THR A 312 4.70 -28.64 -49.22
C THR A 312 5.71 -28.15 -48.18
N LYS A 313 5.84 -26.84 -47.98
CA LYS A 313 6.39 -26.32 -46.71
C LYS A 313 5.28 -26.32 -45.66
N LYS A 314 5.15 -27.44 -44.96
CA LYS A 314 4.54 -27.49 -43.62
C LYS A 314 5.32 -26.52 -42.72
N THR A 315 4.70 -25.42 -42.31
CA THR A 315 5.17 -24.60 -41.17
C THR A 315 4.18 -24.84 -40.03
N SER A 316 4.31 -25.94 -39.29
CA SER A 316 5.16 -26.10 -38.10
C SER A 316 4.95 -25.00 -37.04
N TYR A 317 4.07 -25.35 -36.10
CA TYR A 317 3.97 -25.00 -34.67
C TYR A 317 4.51 -23.66 -34.14
N LYS A 318 3.56 -22.94 -33.51
CA LYS A 318 3.69 -21.79 -32.62
C LYS A 318 4.80 -21.97 -31.57
N LYS A 319 5.81 -21.09 -31.58
CA LYS A 319 6.54 -20.66 -30.37
C LYS A 319 7.11 -19.27 -30.58
N ILE A 320 6.55 -18.26 -29.91
CA ILE A 320 7.12 -16.93 -29.91
C ILE A 320 8.11 -16.81 -28.76
N VAL A 321 9.38 -16.71 -29.13
CA VAL A 321 10.52 -16.48 -28.27
C VAL A 321 10.91 -15.02 -28.43
N LEU A 322 10.72 -14.22 -27.37
CA LEU A 322 11.42 -12.96 -27.18
C LEU A 322 12.91 -13.27 -27.03
N LYS A 323 13.82 -12.77 -27.89
CA LYS A 323 15.24 -12.80 -27.50
C LYS A 323 16.14 -11.75 -28.15
N LYS A 324 16.54 -10.80 -27.32
CA LYS A 324 17.97 -10.52 -27.12
C LYS A 324 18.20 -10.22 -25.64
N LYS A 325 19.00 -11.06 -24.96
CA LYS A 325 19.62 -10.81 -23.65
C LYS A 325 18.76 -10.04 -22.61
N SER A 326 17.76 -10.75 -22.08
CA SER A 326 17.29 -10.66 -20.69
C SER A 326 17.18 -9.26 -20.07
N LEU A 327 16.12 -8.50 -20.40
CA LEU A 327 15.45 -7.85 -19.28
C LEU A 327 15.02 -9.01 -18.38
N LYS A 328 15.62 -9.11 -17.21
CA LYS A 328 15.28 -10.18 -16.27
C LYS A 328 13.81 -9.96 -15.88
N LYS A 329 13.06 -11.06 -15.72
CA LYS A 329 11.72 -11.02 -15.10
C LYS A 329 11.73 -10.21 -13.80
N THR A 330 12.89 -10.11 -13.13
CA THR A 330 13.12 -9.21 -12.01
C THR A 330 14.24 -8.20 -12.27
N ILE A 331 13.92 -6.91 -12.18
CA ILE A 331 14.90 -5.80 -12.15
C ILE A 331 14.88 -5.11 -10.78
N TYR A 332 15.87 -4.25 -10.53
CA TYR A 332 16.02 -3.56 -9.25
C TYR A 332 16.04 -2.05 -9.41
N PHE A 333 15.15 -1.37 -8.67
CA PHE A 333 15.00 0.08 -8.66
C PHE A 333 15.76 0.70 -7.49
N ASN A 334 16.59 1.69 -7.79
CA ASN A 334 17.46 2.38 -6.84
C ASN A 334 17.05 3.83 -6.54
N GLY A 335 15.83 4.22 -6.89
CA GLY A 335 15.32 5.58 -6.70
C GLY A 335 15.68 6.54 -7.83
N LYS A 336 16.51 6.14 -8.80
CA LYS A 336 16.82 6.94 -9.99
C LYS A 336 16.02 6.45 -11.19
N LYS A 337 15.65 7.38 -12.09
CA LYS A 337 14.97 7.06 -13.36
C LYS A 337 15.82 6.06 -14.16
N GLN A 338 15.21 4.93 -14.53
CA GLN A 338 15.84 3.88 -15.34
C GLN A 338 15.02 3.66 -16.61
N THR A 339 15.67 3.56 -17.76
CA THR A 339 15.01 3.33 -19.04
C THR A 339 15.57 2.10 -19.76
N TYR A 340 14.69 1.38 -20.45
CA TYR A 340 14.97 0.18 -21.24
C TYR A 340 14.25 0.27 -22.59
N SER A 341 14.67 -0.51 -23.58
CA SER A 341 13.99 -0.62 -24.87
C SER A 341 13.41 -2.02 -25.03
N LEU A 342 12.15 -2.09 -25.45
CA LEU A 342 11.42 -3.34 -25.72
C LEU A 342 11.29 -3.54 -27.23
N ALA A 343 11.34 -4.80 -27.65
CA ALA A 343 11.15 -5.21 -29.04
C ALA A 343 10.33 -6.50 -29.10
N LEU A 344 9.38 -6.57 -30.04
CA LEU A 344 8.59 -7.76 -30.30
C LEU A 344 9.22 -8.55 -31.46
N PHE A 345 9.32 -9.87 -31.30
CA PHE A 345 9.77 -10.78 -32.34
C PHE A 345 8.64 -11.74 -32.72
N VAL A 346 8.35 -11.84 -34.01
CA VAL A 346 7.40 -12.81 -34.58
C VAL A 346 8.14 -13.61 -35.63
N ASN A 347 8.10 -14.94 -35.53
CA ASN A 347 8.85 -15.85 -36.41
C ASN A 347 10.35 -15.51 -36.51
N ASN A 348 10.96 -15.23 -35.35
CA ASN A 348 12.37 -14.83 -35.21
C ASN A 348 12.77 -13.53 -35.95
N LYS A 349 11.80 -12.74 -36.44
CA LYS A 349 12.01 -11.42 -37.04
C LYS A 349 11.49 -10.32 -36.12
N ALA A 350 12.27 -9.24 -35.98
CA ALA A 350 11.85 -8.08 -35.21
C ALA A 350 10.72 -7.34 -35.94
N VAL A 351 9.65 -7.04 -35.21
CA VAL A 351 8.55 -6.23 -35.71
C VAL A 351 8.92 -4.75 -35.56
N LYS A 352 8.66 -3.94 -36.60
CA LYS A 352 8.87 -2.47 -36.53
C LYS A 352 8.05 -1.87 -35.41
N ALA A 353 8.67 -1.03 -34.58
CA ALA A 353 8.06 -0.49 -33.35
C ALA A 353 6.73 0.26 -33.61
N GLU A 354 6.65 1.02 -34.72
CA GLU A 354 5.46 1.78 -35.12
C GLU A 354 4.23 0.91 -35.39
N LYS A 355 4.43 -0.37 -35.75
CA LYS A 355 3.34 -1.33 -35.99
C LYS A 355 2.85 -2.00 -34.71
N ILE A 356 3.48 -1.72 -33.57
CA ILE A 356 3.20 -2.36 -32.29
C ILE A 356 2.50 -1.35 -31.38
N LYS A 357 1.33 -1.72 -30.84
CA LYS A 357 0.68 -0.95 -29.77
C LYS A 357 1.20 -1.45 -28.43
N TRP A 358 1.90 -0.60 -27.68
CA TRP A 358 2.43 -0.94 -26.36
C TRP A 358 1.51 -0.44 -25.25
N LYS A 359 1.28 -1.25 -24.23
CA LYS A 359 0.55 -0.89 -22.99
C LYS A 359 1.31 -1.33 -21.75
N SER A 360 1.16 -0.59 -20.66
CA SER A 360 1.61 -0.99 -19.33
C SER A 360 0.42 -0.99 -18.39
N SER A 361 0.22 -2.10 -17.67
CA SER A 361 -0.83 -2.24 -16.64
C SER A 361 -0.69 -1.24 -15.49
N LYS A 362 0.53 -0.75 -15.20
CA LYS A 362 0.78 0.20 -14.09
C LYS A 362 1.78 1.27 -14.50
N ARG A 363 1.32 2.32 -15.21
CA ARG A 363 2.15 3.44 -15.71
C ARG A 363 2.85 4.25 -14.61
N THR A 364 2.36 4.17 -13.37
CA THR A 364 2.97 4.75 -12.17
C THR A 364 4.17 3.94 -11.66
N ILE A 365 4.22 2.63 -11.96
CA ILE A 365 5.33 1.73 -11.63
C ILE A 365 6.33 1.67 -12.79
N ALA A 366 5.86 1.41 -14.00
CA ALA A 366 6.65 1.50 -15.22
C ALA A 366 5.79 1.93 -16.41
N ALA A 367 6.27 2.90 -17.19
CA ALA A 367 5.56 3.41 -18.38
C ALA A 367 6.28 2.96 -19.65
N VAL A 368 5.55 2.63 -20.71
CA VAL A 368 6.11 2.31 -22.03
C VAL A 368 5.63 3.32 -23.06
N SER A 369 6.53 3.83 -23.89
CA SER A 369 6.20 4.75 -24.99
C SER A 369 5.67 4.01 -26.23
N LYS A 370 5.09 4.73 -27.20
CA LYS A 370 4.71 4.21 -28.52
C LYS A 370 5.85 3.44 -29.23
N ASN A 371 7.10 3.85 -29.05
CA ASN A 371 8.27 3.21 -29.69
C ASN A 371 8.90 2.08 -28.84
N GLY A 372 8.22 1.59 -27.80
CA GLY A 372 8.72 0.51 -26.95
C GLY A 372 9.77 0.92 -25.90
N LYS A 373 10.00 2.22 -25.66
CA LYS A 373 10.88 2.69 -24.57
C LYS A 373 10.16 2.56 -23.21
N LEU A 374 10.63 1.66 -22.37
CA LEU A 374 10.17 1.43 -21.00
C LEU A 374 10.91 2.36 -20.02
N THR A 375 10.18 3.02 -19.13
CA THR A 375 10.69 3.87 -18.05
C THR A 375 10.19 3.36 -16.72
N VAL A 376 11.11 2.95 -15.85
CA VAL A 376 10.81 2.47 -14.49
C VAL A 376 10.76 3.66 -13.53
N LYS A 377 9.69 3.75 -12.76
CA LYS A 377 9.40 4.85 -11.84
C LYS A 377 9.36 4.40 -10.38
N LYS A 378 8.82 3.21 -10.09
CA LYS A 378 8.67 2.69 -8.72
C LYS A 378 8.93 1.18 -8.68
N ALA A 379 9.18 0.67 -7.48
CA ALA A 379 9.18 -0.78 -7.23
C ALA A 379 7.76 -1.33 -7.27
N GLY A 380 7.60 -2.58 -7.71
CA GLY A 380 6.31 -3.26 -7.83
C GLY A 380 6.28 -4.26 -8.98
N LYS A 381 5.15 -4.94 -9.16
CA LYS A 381 4.93 -5.85 -10.29
C LYS A 381 4.11 -5.12 -11.36
N VAL A 382 4.50 -5.27 -12.62
CA VAL A 382 3.83 -4.64 -13.76
C VAL A 382 3.91 -5.57 -14.96
N THR A 383 2.81 -5.70 -15.69
CA THR A 383 2.75 -6.41 -16.98
C THR A 383 2.82 -5.40 -18.11
N ILE A 384 3.74 -5.63 -19.05
CA ILE A 384 3.84 -4.88 -20.30
C ILE A 384 3.27 -5.71 -21.44
N THR A 385 2.38 -5.11 -22.23
CA THR A 385 1.67 -5.78 -23.33
C THR A 385 2.07 -5.16 -24.66
N ALA A 386 2.40 -6.00 -25.63
CA ALA A 386 2.60 -5.61 -27.03
C ALA A 386 1.49 -6.21 -27.89
N SER A 387 0.74 -5.39 -28.61
CA SER A 387 -0.29 -5.84 -29.55
C SER A 387 0.18 -5.66 -30.99
N TYR A 388 0.07 -6.72 -31.80
CA TYR A 388 0.45 -6.74 -33.20
C TYR A 388 -0.45 -7.70 -33.99
N LYS A 389 -1.06 -7.22 -35.08
CA LYS A 389 -1.97 -8.00 -35.95
C LYS A 389 -3.04 -8.79 -35.17
N GLY A 390 -3.75 -8.12 -34.26
CA GLY A 390 -4.79 -8.73 -33.42
C GLY A 390 -4.30 -9.68 -32.33
N LYS A 391 -2.98 -9.92 -32.22
CA LYS A 391 -2.39 -10.80 -31.19
C LYS A 391 -1.68 -10.00 -30.11
N ARG A 392 -1.75 -10.47 -28.86
CA ARG A 392 -1.17 -9.81 -27.68
C ARG A 392 -0.05 -10.64 -27.07
N TYR A 393 1.00 -9.95 -26.64
CA TYR A 393 2.19 -10.54 -26.03
C TYR A 393 2.45 -9.88 -24.69
N LYS A 394 2.38 -10.65 -23.61
CA LYS A 394 2.59 -10.16 -22.25
C LYS A 394 4.00 -10.42 -21.76
N TYR A 395 4.52 -9.46 -21.01
CA TYR A 395 5.78 -9.55 -20.32
C TYR A 395 5.62 -9.10 -18.87
N ASN A 396 5.65 -10.07 -17.95
CA ASN A 396 5.49 -9.82 -16.51
C ASN A 396 6.83 -9.35 -15.94
N LEU A 397 6.90 -8.09 -15.53
CA LEU A 397 8.08 -7.44 -14.96
C LEU A 397 7.91 -7.24 -13.46
N VAL A 398 8.88 -7.70 -12.68
CA VAL A 398 8.96 -7.52 -11.23
C VAL A 398 10.09 -6.53 -10.93
N ILE A 399 9.78 -5.41 -10.30
CA ILE A 399 10.74 -4.39 -9.93
C ILE A 399 10.89 -4.42 -8.41
N LYS A 400 12.04 -4.91 -7.92
CA LYS A 400 12.33 -4.92 -6.48
C LYS A 400 13.09 -3.66 -6.08
N LYS A 401 12.84 -3.15 -4.88
CA LYS A 401 13.66 -2.06 -4.33
C LYS A 401 15.04 -2.60 -3.96
N VAL A 402 16.10 -1.87 -4.27
CA VAL A 402 17.44 -2.19 -3.73
C VAL A 402 17.45 -1.95 -2.21
N GLN A 403 18.17 -2.80 -1.48
CA GLN A 403 18.31 -2.70 -0.03
C GLN A 403 19.78 -2.74 0.38
N LEU A 404 20.12 -1.97 1.41
CA LEU A 404 21.42 -1.97 2.08
C LEU A 404 21.18 -1.74 3.59
N LYS A 405 21.36 -2.79 4.39
CA LYS A 405 21.14 -2.79 5.85
C LYS A 405 22.47 -3.04 6.57
N LEU A 406 22.77 -2.23 7.58
CA LEU A 406 23.88 -2.47 8.50
C LEU A 406 23.33 -3.17 9.73
N LYS A 407 24.00 -4.22 10.23
CA LYS A 407 23.59 -4.90 11.48
C LYS A 407 23.74 -3.98 12.69
N LYS A 408 24.79 -3.15 12.70
CA LYS A 408 25.00 -2.10 13.70
C LYS A 408 25.24 -0.76 12.99
N LYS A 409 24.55 0.29 13.43
CA LYS A 409 24.69 1.66 12.90
C LYS A 409 25.83 2.44 13.59
N SER A 410 26.29 1.97 14.74
CA SER A 410 27.41 2.51 15.49
C SER A 410 28.28 1.38 16.07
N ILE A 411 29.58 1.65 16.19
CA ILE A 411 30.55 0.76 16.86
C ILE A 411 31.50 1.59 17.70
N THR A 412 31.91 1.03 18.84
CA THR A 412 32.93 1.61 19.72
C THR A 412 34.12 0.66 19.75
N ILE A 413 35.33 1.19 19.59
CA ILE A 413 36.56 0.39 19.44
C ILE A 413 37.66 1.05 20.27
N LYS A 414 38.47 0.27 20.98
CA LYS A 414 39.70 0.80 21.63
C LYS A 414 40.77 1.08 20.56
N LYS A 415 41.65 2.05 20.79
CA LYS A 415 42.81 2.33 19.92
C LYS A 415 43.59 1.02 19.59
N GLY A 416 43.94 0.82 18.32
CA GLY A 416 44.66 -0.35 17.81
C GLY A 416 43.81 -1.61 17.61
N LYS A 417 42.60 -1.69 18.17
CA LYS A 417 41.70 -2.84 17.99
C LYS A 417 40.86 -2.71 16.71
N ALA A 418 40.29 -3.85 16.29
CA ALA A 418 39.53 -3.94 15.04
C ALA A 418 38.16 -4.61 15.23
N VAL A 419 37.16 -4.14 14.49
CA VAL A 419 35.79 -4.69 14.50
C VAL A 419 35.28 -4.83 13.06
N GLN A 420 34.57 -5.91 12.77
CA GLN A 420 33.97 -6.16 11.46
C GLN A 420 32.57 -5.52 11.35
N ILE A 421 32.35 -4.68 10.35
CA ILE A 421 31.01 -4.23 10.00
C ILE A 421 30.30 -5.38 9.28
N LYS A 422 29.19 -5.86 9.87
CA LYS A 422 28.26 -6.80 9.22
C LYS A 422 27.19 -6.00 8.48
N SER A 423 27.11 -6.15 7.16
CA SER A 423 26.10 -5.51 6.32
C SER A 423 25.50 -6.49 5.31
N VAL A 424 24.26 -6.23 4.92
CA VAL A 424 23.46 -7.08 4.01
C VAL A 424 22.92 -6.19 2.89
N ALA A 425 23.08 -6.63 1.65
CA ALA A 425 22.56 -5.92 0.48
C ALA A 425 21.70 -6.84 -0.39
N SER A 426 20.63 -6.29 -0.96
CA SER A 426 19.78 -6.94 -1.95
C SER A 426 19.66 -6.03 -3.18
N PRO A 427 20.00 -6.50 -4.40
CA PRO A 427 20.59 -7.80 -4.69
C PRO A 427 21.99 -7.96 -4.08
N LYS A 428 22.42 -9.21 -3.83
CA LYS A 428 23.77 -9.50 -3.34
C LYS A 428 24.80 -9.01 -4.36
N ARG A 429 25.54 -7.94 -4.02
CA ARG A 429 26.66 -7.38 -4.77
C ARG A 429 27.78 -6.99 -3.81
N LYS A 430 28.97 -6.77 -4.36
CA LYS A 430 30.15 -6.32 -3.60
C LYS A 430 29.86 -4.98 -2.91
N ILE A 431 29.90 -5.00 -1.59
CA ILE A 431 29.72 -3.81 -0.74
C ILE A 431 31.06 -3.06 -0.66
N GLN A 432 31.00 -1.75 -0.83
CA GLN A 432 32.17 -0.87 -0.77
C GLN A 432 32.19 -0.12 0.56
N TYR A 433 33.37 -0.01 1.15
CA TYR A 433 33.61 0.67 2.42
C TYR A 433 34.65 1.77 2.22
N LYS A 434 34.41 2.96 2.78
CA LYS A 434 35.35 4.07 2.79
C LYS A 434 35.29 4.78 4.14
N SER A 435 36.43 5.03 4.77
CA SER A 435 36.47 5.87 5.97
C SER A 435 36.37 7.34 5.57
N LEU A 436 35.59 8.13 6.31
CA LEU A 436 35.55 9.58 6.12
C LEU A 436 36.75 10.27 6.79
N ASP A 437 37.32 9.69 7.84
CA ASP A 437 38.58 10.15 8.44
C ASP A 437 39.48 8.95 8.76
N THR A 438 40.47 8.74 7.89
CA THR A 438 41.43 7.64 8.00
C THR A 438 42.47 7.84 9.09
N LYS A 439 42.59 9.04 9.69
CA LYS A 439 43.44 9.34 10.85
C LYS A 439 42.78 8.85 12.15
N ILE A 440 41.45 8.93 12.25
CA ILE A 440 40.68 8.41 13.39
C ILE A 440 40.45 6.90 13.28
N ALA A 441 39.93 6.42 12.15
CA ALA A 441 39.72 4.98 11.90
C ALA A 441 39.88 4.61 10.42
N SER A 442 40.51 3.47 10.13
CA SER A 442 40.60 2.94 8.76
C SER A 442 39.67 1.74 8.55
N VAL A 443 39.29 1.46 7.30
CA VAL A 443 38.47 0.29 6.95
C VAL A 443 39.05 -0.45 5.75
N THR A 444 39.01 -1.77 5.79
CA THR A 444 39.44 -2.63 4.67
C THR A 444 38.34 -2.80 3.61
N LYS A 445 38.71 -3.32 2.42
CA LYS A 445 37.74 -3.68 1.36
C LYS A 445 36.68 -4.71 1.81
N LYS A 446 36.96 -5.49 2.87
CA LYS A 446 36.04 -6.47 3.46
C LYS A 446 35.19 -5.89 4.60
N GLY A 447 35.40 -4.63 5.01
CA GLY A 447 34.62 -3.97 6.07
C GLY A 447 35.16 -4.14 7.49
N LYS A 448 36.42 -4.56 7.64
CA LYS A 448 37.12 -4.60 8.95
C LYS A 448 37.61 -3.20 9.28
N VAL A 449 37.13 -2.62 10.37
CA VAL A 449 37.45 -1.27 10.83
C VAL A 449 38.51 -1.35 11.92
N VAL A 450 39.56 -0.54 11.84
CA VAL A 450 40.66 -0.45 12.83
C VAL A 450 40.68 0.97 13.40
N GLY A 451 40.65 1.09 14.73
CA GLY A 451 40.75 2.38 15.42
C GLY A 451 42.21 2.84 15.51
N LYS A 452 42.51 4.08 15.09
CA LYS A 452 43.87 4.62 15.05
C LYS A 452 44.13 5.73 16.06
N LYS A 453 43.20 6.69 16.18
CA LYS A 453 43.30 7.82 17.11
C LYS A 453 41.96 8.01 17.83
N LYS A 454 42.00 8.37 19.11
CA LYS A 454 40.82 8.71 19.91
C LYS A 454 40.01 9.80 19.19
N GLY A 455 38.70 9.60 19.07
CA GLY A 455 37.83 10.51 18.32
C GLY A 455 36.62 9.80 17.70
N LYS A 456 35.78 10.56 17.01
CA LYS A 456 34.56 10.08 16.35
C LYS A 456 34.70 10.26 14.83
N THR A 457 34.37 9.23 14.05
CA THR A 457 34.30 9.31 12.58
C THR A 457 33.15 8.46 12.03
N LYS A 458 32.99 8.39 10.71
CA LYS A 458 31.99 7.55 10.05
C LYS A 458 32.66 6.70 8.97
N ILE A 459 32.19 5.46 8.84
CA ILE A 459 32.50 4.61 7.69
C ILE A 459 31.32 4.65 6.72
N ARG A 460 31.58 5.13 5.50
CA ARG A 460 30.64 5.09 4.38
C ARG A 460 30.58 3.67 3.83
N VAL A 461 29.38 3.09 3.84
CA VAL A 461 29.05 1.78 3.28
C VAL A 461 28.16 2.02 2.06
N SER A 462 28.57 1.56 0.88
CA SER A 462 27.77 1.74 -0.34
C SER A 462 27.64 0.47 -1.18
N CYS A 463 26.44 0.22 -1.69
CA CYS A 463 26.14 -0.91 -2.56
C CYS A 463 24.88 -0.61 -3.39
N ASN A 464 24.82 -1.06 -4.64
CA ASN A 464 23.65 -0.90 -5.53
C ASN A 464 23.16 0.56 -5.69
N GLY A 465 24.05 1.54 -5.58
CA GLY A 465 23.72 2.96 -5.62
C GLY A 465 23.19 3.54 -4.30
N LEU A 466 22.97 2.71 -3.26
CA LEU A 466 22.65 3.18 -1.91
C LEU A 466 23.92 3.48 -1.11
N VAL A 467 23.81 4.46 -0.22
CA VAL A 467 24.85 4.87 0.74
C VAL A 467 24.27 4.85 2.15
N ARG A 468 25.05 4.33 3.10
CA ARG A 468 24.77 4.32 4.53
C ARG A 468 26.05 4.64 5.30
N TYR A 469 25.92 5.01 6.56
CA TYR A 469 27.05 5.34 7.43
C TYR A 469 27.01 4.52 8.72
N CYS A 470 28.17 3.99 9.11
CA CYS A 470 28.40 3.43 10.43
C CYS A 470 29.18 4.47 11.25
N LYS A 471 28.62 4.94 12.38
CA LYS A 471 29.34 5.82 13.32
C LYS A 471 30.41 5.01 14.05
N VAL A 472 31.63 5.54 14.15
CA VAL A 472 32.75 4.89 14.83
C VAL A 472 33.26 5.82 15.91
N THR A 473 33.29 5.32 17.15
CA THR A 473 33.90 6.01 18.27
C THR A 473 35.14 5.23 18.70
N VAL A 474 36.30 5.87 18.62
CA VAL A 474 37.56 5.31 19.13
C VAL A 474 37.79 5.88 20.52
N LYS A 475 37.79 5.01 21.53
CA LYS A 475 38.10 5.35 22.92
C LYS A 475 39.59 5.18 23.20
#